data_AF-A0A4S2DD78-F1
#
_entry.id   AF-A0A4S2DD78-F1
#
_cell.length_a   1.000
_cell.length_b   1.000
_cell.length_c   1.000
_cell.angle_alpha   90.00
_cell.angle_beta   90.00
_cell.angle_gamma   90.00
#
_symmetry.space_group_name_H-M   'P 1'
#
loop_
_entity.id
_entity.type
_entity.pdbx_description
1 polymer ?
#
loop_
_entity_poly.entity_id
_entity_poly.type
_entity_poly.pdbx_seq_one_letter_code
_entity_poly.pdbx_strand_id
1 'polypeptide(L)'
;MTDAEVRKPVPAWIWGGALLAASAVVPTGVRAVAPGGLGSGVAIVAIVLFAASLVVFAFGLRGRGSIVARRPSGVAALLVLAILPPLVELAIPALSNEQDIPRLQILSAVHLAVTAAAALVAVVAIGRAAVIPRPWHWAPAWGFAAMAVTFALPQIAAVSASGTGLDDLMGLFVLGSLVALAMPLALGILAMVLGARGLTVASAQIYPPVA
;
A
#
# COMPACT_ATOMS: atom_id res chain seq x y z
N MET A 1 -10.03 42.16 0.99
CA MET A 1 -9.18 41.43 1.95
C MET A 1 -9.46 39.96 1.74
N THR A 2 -8.51 39.22 1.17
CA THR A 2 -8.65 37.80 0.84
C THR A 2 -8.68 36.98 2.13
N ASP A 3 -9.78 36.28 2.38
CA ASP A 3 -9.85 35.25 3.43
C ASP A 3 -8.67 34.30 3.24
N ALA A 4 -7.72 34.31 4.16
CA ALA A 4 -6.63 33.36 4.16
C ALA A 4 -7.23 31.98 4.45
N GLU A 5 -7.30 31.11 3.44
CA GLU A 5 -7.74 29.73 3.61
C GLU A 5 -6.90 29.06 4.71
N VAL A 6 -7.52 28.82 5.87
CA VAL A 6 -6.86 28.12 6.98
C VAL A 6 -6.75 26.64 6.60
N ARG A 7 -5.56 26.22 6.19
CA ARG A 7 -5.24 24.81 5.94
C ARG A 7 -4.92 24.11 7.26
N LYS A 8 -5.64 23.04 7.57
CA LYS A 8 -5.38 22.24 8.77
C LYS A 8 -4.65 20.95 8.42
N PRO A 9 -3.55 20.62 9.11
CA PRO A 9 -2.83 19.38 8.87
C PRO A 9 -3.71 18.17 9.18
N VAL A 10 -3.50 17.08 8.44
CA VAL A 10 -4.24 15.83 8.58
C VAL A 10 -3.33 14.78 9.22
N PRO A 11 -3.31 14.64 10.56
CA PRO A 11 -2.36 13.77 11.25
C PRO A 11 -2.51 12.30 10.86
N ALA A 12 -3.71 11.87 10.47
CA ALA A 12 -3.95 10.50 10.00
C ALA A 12 -3.10 10.16 8.77
N TRP A 13 -2.91 11.11 7.86
CA TRP A 13 -2.13 10.90 6.64
C TRP A 13 -0.63 10.87 6.95
N ILE A 14 -0.20 11.68 7.92
CA ILE A 14 1.19 11.71 8.37
C ILE A 14 1.55 10.38 9.04
N TRP A 15 0.76 9.95 10.02
CA TRP A 15 1.02 8.69 10.73
C TRP A 15 0.83 7.46 9.84
N GLY A 16 -0.25 7.42 9.03
CA GLY A 16 -0.45 6.33 8.07
C GLY A 16 0.68 6.26 7.03
N GLY A 17 1.12 7.42 6.53
CA GLY A 17 2.23 7.52 5.60
C GLY A 17 3.57 7.11 6.20
N ALA A 18 3.86 7.53 7.44
CA ALA A 18 5.06 7.15 8.17
C ALA A 18 5.11 5.63 8.41
N LEU A 19 3.99 5.03 8.82
CA LEU A 19 3.89 3.58 9.00
C LEU A 19 4.10 2.82 7.67
N LEU A 20 3.54 3.33 6.56
CA LEU A 20 3.72 2.72 5.24
C LEU A 20 5.18 2.79 4.79
N ALA A 21 5.81 3.96 4.93
CA ALA A 21 7.21 4.15 4.59
C ALA A 21 8.13 3.26 5.46
N ALA A 22 7.85 3.19 6.77
CA ALA A 22 8.59 2.35 7.70
C ALA A 22 8.45 0.86 7.34
N SER A 23 7.27 0.40 6.91
CA SER A 23 7.05 -1.00 6.52
C SER A 23 7.97 -1.47 5.38
N ALA A 24 8.38 -0.56 4.49
CA ALA A 24 9.27 -0.86 3.38
C ALA A 24 10.76 -0.67 3.74
N VAL A 25 11.08 0.38 4.50
CA VAL A 25 12.47 0.73 4.83
C VAL A 25 13.05 -0.15 5.94
N VAL A 26 12.27 -0.47 6.98
CA VAL A 26 12.76 -1.23 8.14
C VAL A 26 13.31 -2.60 7.73
N PRO A 27 12.61 -3.43 6.91
CA PRO A 27 13.15 -4.72 6.47
C PRO A 27 14.46 -4.59 5.70
N THR A 28 14.55 -3.57 4.84
CA THR A 28 15.71 -3.33 3.98
C THR A 28 16.91 -2.88 4.80
N GLY A 29 16.72 -1.93 5.72
CA GLY A 29 17.77 -1.44 6.61
C GLY A 29 18.28 -2.51 7.55
N VAL A 30 17.39 -3.34 8.10
CA VAL A 30 17.79 -4.47 8.95
C VAL A 30 18.60 -5.50 8.19
N ARG A 31 18.18 -5.88 6.96
CA ARG A 31 18.93 -6.82 6.12
C ARG A 31 20.33 -6.30 5.75
N ALA A 32 20.49 -4.98 5.59
CA ALA A 32 21.78 -4.37 5.28
C ALA A 32 22.78 -4.45 6.45
N VAL A 33 22.29 -4.35 7.70
CA VAL A 33 23.15 -4.33 8.91
C VAL A 33 23.34 -5.72 9.51
N ALA A 34 22.39 -6.64 9.29
CA ALA A 34 22.46 -8.03 9.75
C ALA A 34 22.16 -9.01 8.59
N PRO A 35 23.15 -9.28 7.70
CA PRO A 35 22.98 -10.13 6.52
C PRO A 35 22.62 -11.60 6.85
N GLY A 36 22.95 -12.06 8.07
CA GLY A 36 22.57 -13.38 8.59
C GLY A 36 21.15 -13.44 9.20
N GLY A 37 20.45 -12.30 9.27
CA GLY A 37 19.04 -12.18 9.67
C GLY A 37 18.78 -12.02 11.17
N LEU A 38 17.63 -11.41 11.48
CA LEU A 38 16.98 -11.42 12.81
C LEU A 38 15.80 -12.41 12.84
N GLY A 39 15.80 -13.39 11.93
CA GLY A 39 14.71 -14.35 11.76
C GLY A 39 13.38 -13.73 11.31
N SER A 40 12.28 -14.41 11.65
CA SER A 40 10.90 -14.01 11.31
C SER A 40 10.43 -12.70 11.97
N GLY A 41 11.14 -12.20 12.99
CA GLY A 41 10.76 -11.00 13.72
C GLY A 41 10.65 -9.75 12.83
N VAL A 42 11.56 -9.59 11.87
CA VAL A 42 11.57 -8.43 10.96
C VAL A 42 10.38 -8.45 10.01
N ALA A 43 10.02 -9.63 9.50
CA ALA A 43 8.86 -9.82 8.65
C ALA A 43 7.57 -9.47 9.43
N ILE A 44 7.46 -9.93 10.68
CA ILE A 44 6.32 -9.61 11.55
C ILE A 44 6.22 -8.10 11.79
N VAL A 45 7.34 -7.42 12.07
CA VAL A 45 7.34 -5.95 12.24
C VAL A 45 6.88 -5.25 10.96
N ALA A 46 7.37 -5.67 9.79
CA ALA A 46 6.97 -5.10 8.50
C ALA A 46 5.46 -5.26 8.26
N ILE A 47 4.96 -6.48 8.50
CA ILE A 47 3.54 -6.84 8.42
C ILE A 47 2.70 -5.93 9.32
N VAL A 48 3.10 -5.78 10.59
CA VAL A 48 2.34 -4.98 11.57
C VAL A 48 2.34 -3.51 11.16
N LEU A 49 3.48 -2.96 10.72
CA LEU A 49 3.58 -1.59 10.23
C LEU A 49 2.68 -1.35 9.01
N PHE A 50 2.70 -2.28 8.05
CA PHE A 50 1.88 -2.22 6.85
C PHE A 50 0.38 -2.29 7.19
N ALA A 51 -0.02 -3.28 8.00
CA ALA A 51 -1.41 -3.45 8.42
C ALA A 51 -1.91 -2.24 9.22
N ALA A 52 -1.11 -1.74 10.17
CA ALA A 52 -1.44 -0.55 10.95
C ALA A 52 -1.61 0.68 10.06
N SER A 53 -0.75 0.86 9.06
CA SER A 53 -0.88 1.93 8.06
C SER A 53 -2.23 1.89 7.35
N LEU A 54 -2.63 0.73 6.82
CA LEU A 54 -3.92 0.57 6.12
C LEU A 54 -5.12 0.80 7.03
N VAL A 55 -5.06 0.37 8.29
CA VAL A 55 -6.11 0.63 9.29
C VAL A 55 -6.22 2.13 9.59
N VAL A 56 -5.10 2.82 9.77
CA VAL A 56 -5.08 4.28 9.97
C VAL A 56 -5.64 5.00 8.75
N PHE A 57 -5.34 4.53 7.53
CA PHE A 57 -5.90 5.11 6.31
C PHE A 57 -7.41 4.84 6.16
N ALA A 58 -7.89 3.66 6.57
CA ALA A 58 -9.29 3.27 6.49
C ALA A 58 -10.17 4.07 7.46
N PHE A 59 -9.74 4.24 8.71
CA PHE A 59 -10.54 4.88 9.76
C PHE A 59 -10.12 6.31 10.09
N GLY A 60 -8.92 6.74 9.70
CA GLY A 60 -8.34 7.99 10.15
C GLY A 60 -7.97 7.98 11.65
N LEU A 61 -7.50 9.12 12.16
CA LEU A 61 -7.22 9.33 13.57
C LEU A 61 -8.35 10.17 14.19
N ARG A 62 -8.89 9.72 15.33
CA ARG A 62 -9.97 10.41 16.06
C ARG A 62 -11.18 10.77 15.18
N GLY A 63 -11.56 9.91 14.25
CA GLY A 63 -12.72 10.19 13.39
C GLY A 63 -12.43 11.11 12.19
N ARG A 64 -11.18 11.55 11.96
CA ARG A 64 -10.83 12.44 10.83
C ARG A 64 -9.68 11.91 9.98
N GLY A 65 -9.70 12.22 8.68
CA GLY A 65 -8.59 11.92 7.76
C GLY A 65 -8.58 10.52 7.14
N SER A 66 -9.72 9.83 7.08
CA SER A 66 -9.82 8.58 6.30
C SER A 66 -9.69 8.87 4.80
N ILE A 67 -8.81 8.17 4.08
CA ILE A 67 -8.60 8.40 2.63
C ILE A 67 -9.75 7.87 1.75
N VAL A 68 -10.55 6.94 2.28
CA VAL A 68 -11.72 6.35 1.60
C VAL A 68 -13.05 7.02 2.01
N ALA A 69 -13.00 8.18 2.67
CA ALA A 69 -14.17 8.87 3.22
C ALA A 69 -15.10 7.96 4.09
N ARG A 70 -14.55 6.94 4.76
CA ARG A 70 -15.28 5.91 5.53
C ARG A 70 -16.33 5.14 4.73
N ARG A 71 -16.25 5.13 3.40
CA ARG A 71 -17.17 4.34 2.57
C ARG A 71 -16.92 2.86 2.84
N PRO A 72 -17.97 2.05 3.11
CA PRO A 72 -17.82 0.68 3.60
C PRO A 72 -17.03 -0.21 2.62
N SER A 73 -17.20 -0.01 1.31
CA SER A 73 -16.45 -0.76 0.29
C SER A 73 -14.95 -0.48 0.34
N GLY A 74 -14.55 0.78 0.49
CA GLY A 74 -13.14 1.17 0.58
C GLY A 74 -12.50 0.71 1.90
N VAL A 75 -13.25 0.81 3.01
CA VAL A 75 -12.80 0.30 4.31
C VAL A 75 -12.60 -1.21 4.27
N ALA A 76 -13.59 -1.95 3.74
CA ALA A 76 -13.48 -3.40 3.61
C ALA A 76 -12.28 -3.81 2.75
N ALA A 77 -12.06 -3.14 1.61
CA ALA A 77 -10.93 -3.42 0.74
C ALA A 77 -9.58 -3.19 1.44
N LEU A 78 -9.43 -2.08 2.17
CA LEU A 78 -8.22 -1.80 2.94
C LEU A 78 -8.00 -2.81 4.08
N LEU A 79 -9.08 -3.26 4.74
CA LEU A 79 -9.00 -4.29 5.78
C LEU A 79 -8.62 -5.65 5.22
N VAL A 80 -9.17 -6.03 4.06
CA VAL A 80 -8.76 -7.26 3.36
C VAL A 80 -7.27 -7.20 3.04
N LEU A 81 -6.77 -6.08 2.51
CA LEU A 81 -5.33 -5.90 2.24
C LEU A 81 -4.47 -5.88 3.51
N ALA A 82 -5.01 -5.38 4.62
CA ALA A 82 -4.29 -5.32 5.89
C ALA A 82 -4.14 -6.68 6.56
N ILE A 83 -5.05 -7.62 6.31
CA ILE A 83 -5.14 -8.89 7.05
C ILE A 83 -4.75 -10.07 6.16
N LEU A 84 -5.32 -10.17 4.96
CA LEU A 84 -5.23 -11.39 4.16
C LEU A 84 -3.80 -11.69 3.66
N PRO A 85 -3.06 -10.75 3.03
CA PRO A 85 -1.67 -11.02 2.61
C PRO A 85 -0.76 -11.37 3.77
N PRO A 86 -0.73 -10.63 4.89
CA PRO A 86 0.08 -11.02 6.03
C PRO A 86 -0.28 -12.37 6.64
N LEU A 87 -1.57 -12.69 6.71
CA LEU A 87 -2.05 -13.96 7.23
C LEU A 87 -1.53 -15.12 6.38
N VAL A 88 -1.59 -14.99 5.05
CA VAL A 88 -1.11 -16.02 4.13
C VAL A 88 0.41 -16.15 4.20
N GLU A 89 1.14 -15.03 4.25
CA GLU A 89 2.60 -15.03 4.38
C GLU A 89 3.07 -15.76 5.66
N LEU A 90 2.35 -15.59 6.77
CA LEU A 90 2.64 -16.28 8.03
C LEU A 90 2.19 -17.76 8.02
N ALA A 91 1.13 -18.09 7.28
CA ALA A 91 0.56 -19.44 7.25
C ALA A 91 1.32 -20.40 6.32
N ILE A 92 1.84 -19.91 5.18
CA ILE A 92 2.50 -20.76 4.17
C ILE A 92 3.61 -21.62 4.77
N PRO A 93 4.58 -21.09 5.54
CA PRO A 93 5.68 -21.90 6.09
C PRO A 93 5.19 -23.06 6.99
N ALA A 94 4.09 -22.86 7.71
CA ALA A 94 3.52 -23.86 8.61
C ALA A 94 2.69 -24.94 7.88
N LEU A 95 2.23 -24.64 6.66
CA LEU A 95 1.39 -25.52 5.84
C LEU A 95 2.16 -26.23 4.73
N SER A 96 3.46 -25.94 4.58
CA SER A 96 4.30 -26.44 3.49
C SER A 96 4.75 -27.88 3.75
N ASN A 97 4.10 -28.85 3.10
CA ASN A 97 4.61 -30.22 2.93
C ASN A 97 4.83 -30.51 1.44
N GLU A 98 5.88 -31.26 1.08
CA GLU A 98 6.22 -31.57 -0.32
C GLU A 98 5.09 -32.26 -1.10
N GLN A 99 4.17 -32.94 -0.40
CA GLN A 99 3.03 -33.64 -0.99
C GLN A 99 1.89 -32.70 -1.42
N ASP A 100 1.91 -31.42 -1.02
CA ASP A 100 0.82 -30.46 -1.23
C ASP A 100 1.12 -29.39 -2.31
N ILE A 101 2.22 -29.54 -3.08
CA ILE A 101 2.66 -28.54 -4.08
C ILE A 101 1.52 -28.09 -5.03
N PRO A 102 0.70 -28.98 -5.63
CA PRO A 102 -0.38 -28.56 -6.53
C PRO A 102 -1.46 -27.74 -5.81
N ARG A 103 -1.76 -28.08 -4.55
CA ARG A 103 -2.75 -27.38 -3.73
C ARG A 103 -2.25 -26.00 -3.33
N LEU A 104 -0.96 -25.88 -3.00
CA LEU A 104 -0.30 -24.62 -2.69
C LEU A 104 -0.27 -23.67 -3.90
N GLN A 105 -0.13 -24.20 -5.13
CA GLN A 105 -0.22 -23.40 -6.35
C GLN A 105 -1.62 -22.80 -6.54
N ILE A 106 -2.68 -23.62 -6.38
CA ILE A 106 -4.07 -23.13 -6.48
C ILE A 106 -4.35 -22.10 -5.40
N LEU A 107 -3.95 -22.37 -4.16
CA LEU A 107 -4.11 -21.44 -3.04
C LEU A 107 -3.40 -20.10 -3.32
N SER A 108 -2.18 -20.15 -3.85
CA SER A 108 -1.40 -18.96 -4.20
C SER A 108 -2.07 -18.15 -5.31
N ALA A 109 -2.62 -18.81 -6.33
CA ALA A 109 -3.34 -18.15 -7.42
C ALA A 109 -4.63 -17.46 -6.92
N VAL A 110 -5.41 -18.14 -6.07
CA VAL A 110 -6.62 -17.57 -5.45
C VAL A 110 -6.26 -16.40 -4.54
N HIS A 111 -5.22 -16.56 -3.72
CA HIS A 111 -4.75 -15.51 -2.83
C HIS A 111 -4.33 -14.25 -3.61
N LEU A 112 -3.56 -14.43 -4.69
CA LEU A 112 -3.14 -13.35 -5.56
C LEU A 112 -4.35 -12.66 -6.21
N ALA A 113 -5.30 -13.42 -6.74
CA ALA A 113 -6.51 -12.88 -7.36
C ALA A 113 -7.35 -12.05 -6.38
N VAL A 114 -7.57 -12.56 -5.16
CA VAL A 114 -8.33 -11.85 -4.12
C VAL A 114 -7.61 -10.58 -3.67
N THR A 115 -6.29 -10.66 -3.48
CA THR A 115 -5.47 -9.51 -3.09
C THR A 115 -5.46 -8.44 -4.17
N ALA A 116 -5.31 -8.83 -5.44
CA ALA A 116 -5.34 -7.91 -6.58
C ALA A 116 -6.72 -7.25 -6.73
N ALA A 117 -7.81 -8.01 -6.56
CA ALA A 117 -9.17 -7.45 -6.59
C ALA A 117 -9.39 -6.45 -5.44
N ALA A 118 -8.95 -6.79 -4.22
CA ALA A 118 -9.03 -5.89 -3.07
C ALA A 118 -8.20 -4.61 -3.29
N ALA A 119 -7.00 -4.73 -3.85
CA ALA A 119 -6.15 -3.60 -4.23
C ALA A 119 -6.84 -2.70 -5.26
N LEU A 120 -7.42 -3.28 -6.31
CA LEU A 120 -8.15 -2.53 -7.32
C LEU A 120 -9.35 -1.77 -6.73
N VAL A 121 -10.15 -2.44 -5.90
CA VAL A 121 -11.29 -1.81 -5.20
C VAL A 121 -10.80 -0.67 -4.31
N ALA A 122 -9.72 -0.86 -3.56
CA ALA A 122 -9.14 0.17 -2.69
C ALA A 122 -8.66 1.38 -3.51
N VAL A 123 -7.93 1.17 -4.60
CA VAL A 123 -7.44 2.22 -5.51
C VAL A 123 -8.60 3.02 -6.09
N VAL A 124 -9.62 2.36 -6.62
CA VAL A 124 -10.81 3.02 -7.18
C VAL A 124 -11.59 3.75 -6.09
N ALA A 125 -11.73 3.17 -4.90
CA ALA A 125 -12.39 3.81 -3.77
C ALA A 125 -11.65 5.10 -3.34
N ILE A 126 -10.32 5.07 -3.27
CA ILE A 126 -9.50 6.25 -2.95
C ILE A 126 -9.64 7.33 -4.02
N GLY A 127 -9.51 6.97 -5.30
CA GLY A 127 -9.62 7.91 -6.42
C GLY A 127 -11.01 8.58 -6.48
N ARG A 128 -12.07 7.80 -6.21
CA ARG A 128 -13.47 8.28 -6.20
C ARG A 128 -13.89 8.99 -4.93
N ALA A 129 -13.25 8.72 -3.79
CA ALA A 129 -13.59 9.38 -2.53
C ALA A 129 -13.23 10.88 -2.57
N ALA A 130 -12.33 11.29 -3.48
CA ALA A 130 -11.93 12.67 -3.72
C ALA A 130 -11.46 13.42 -2.45
N VAL A 131 -11.04 12.67 -1.42
CA VAL A 131 -10.48 13.24 -0.19
C VAL A 131 -9.07 13.77 -0.45
N ILE A 132 -8.34 13.11 -1.35
CA ILE A 132 -6.99 13.51 -1.75
C ILE A 132 -7.10 14.58 -2.86
N PRO A 133 -6.37 15.70 -2.75
CA PRO A 133 -6.40 16.74 -3.78
C PRO A 133 -5.85 16.23 -5.12
N ARG A 134 -6.41 16.75 -6.22
CA ARG A 134 -5.86 16.51 -7.57
C ARG A 134 -4.46 17.12 -7.69
N PRO A 135 -3.53 16.50 -8.47
CA PRO A 135 -3.70 15.26 -9.24
C PRO A 135 -3.42 13.97 -8.45
N TRP A 136 -3.10 14.06 -7.17
CA TRP A 136 -2.53 12.96 -6.38
C TRP A 136 -3.51 11.85 -5.99
N HIS A 137 -4.82 12.04 -6.17
CA HIS A 137 -5.83 11.03 -5.85
C HIS A 137 -5.70 9.70 -6.62
N TRP A 138 -5.00 9.69 -7.76
CA TRP A 138 -4.70 8.48 -8.53
C TRP A 138 -3.29 7.93 -8.29
N ALA A 139 -2.50 8.52 -7.37
CA ALA A 139 -1.18 8.00 -7.03
C ALA A 139 -1.18 6.49 -6.67
N PRO A 140 -2.16 5.97 -5.89
CA PRO A 140 -2.26 4.54 -5.64
C PRO A 140 -2.47 3.68 -6.90
N ALA A 141 -3.14 4.21 -7.93
CA ALA A 141 -3.34 3.49 -9.19
C ALA A 141 -2.04 3.32 -9.96
N TRP A 142 -1.22 4.37 -10.00
CA TRP A 142 0.11 4.29 -10.61
C TRP A 142 1.00 3.28 -9.88
N GLY A 143 0.97 3.27 -8.55
CA GLY A 143 1.69 2.27 -7.75
C GLY A 143 1.22 0.85 -8.00
N PHE A 144 -0.10 0.63 -8.05
CA PHE A 144 -0.68 -0.68 -8.38
C PHE A 144 -0.31 -1.13 -9.79
N ALA A 145 -0.39 -0.25 -10.79
CA ALA A 145 -0.02 -0.56 -12.15
C ALA A 145 1.47 -0.91 -12.28
N ALA A 146 2.35 -0.15 -11.62
CA ALA A 146 3.77 -0.44 -11.58
C ALA A 146 4.04 -1.83 -10.99
N MET A 147 3.46 -2.15 -9.83
CA MET A 147 3.60 -3.48 -9.22
C MET A 147 3.07 -4.57 -10.16
N ALA A 148 1.87 -4.42 -10.71
CA ALA A 148 1.26 -5.42 -11.58
C ALA A 148 2.14 -5.72 -12.81
N VAL A 149 2.70 -4.68 -13.44
CA VAL A 149 3.62 -4.83 -14.58
C VAL A 149 4.87 -5.59 -14.16
N THR A 150 5.52 -5.19 -13.06
CA THR A 150 6.77 -5.82 -12.65
C THR A 150 6.59 -7.27 -12.19
N PHE A 151 5.42 -7.63 -11.64
CA PHE A 151 5.09 -9.02 -11.32
C PHE A 151 4.73 -9.86 -12.55
N ALA A 152 4.11 -9.27 -13.57
CA ALA A 152 3.73 -9.99 -14.78
C ALA A 152 4.92 -10.27 -15.72
N LEU A 153 5.89 -9.36 -15.77
CA LEU A 153 7.04 -9.44 -16.69
C LEU A 153 7.82 -10.76 -16.59
N PRO A 154 8.24 -11.25 -15.39
CA PRO A 154 8.92 -12.54 -15.26
C PRO A 154 8.10 -13.73 -15.73
N GLN A 155 6.79 -13.72 -15.50
CA GLN A 155 5.90 -14.81 -15.91
C GLN A 155 5.75 -14.85 -17.43
N ILE A 156 5.61 -13.68 -18.06
CA ILE A 156 5.54 -13.55 -19.51
C ILE A 156 6.87 -14.01 -20.14
N ALA A 157 8.00 -13.57 -19.59
CA ALA A 157 9.33 -13.95 -20.06
C ALA A 157 9.58 -15.47 -19.94
N ALA A 158 9.17 -16.08 -18.83
CA ALA A 158 9.32 -17.52 -18.59
C ALA A 158 8.50 -18.38 -19.58
N VAL A 159 7.33 -17.90 -20.02
CA VAL A 159 6.46 -18.63 -20.96
C VAL A 159 6.84 -18.35 -22.43
N SER A 160 7.32 -17.15 -22.74
CA SER A 160 7.56 -16.69 -24.12
C SER A 160 8.94 -17.03 -24.68
N ALA A 161 9.95 -17.22 -23.83
CA ALA A 161 11.32 -17.40 -24.28
C ALA A 161 11.84 -18.80 -23.93
N SER A 162 11.91 -19.68 -24.94
CA SER A 162 12.84 -20.82 -24.93
C SER A 162 14.28 -20.29 -25.07
N GLY A 163 14.82 -19.67 -24.01
CA GLY A 163 16.21 -19.18 -24.01
C GLY A 163 16.52 -17.92 -23.19
N THR A 164 15.61 -17.41 -22.35
CA THR A 164 15.95 -16.34 -21.40
C THR A 164 17.05 -16.80 -20.45
N GLY A 165 18.16 -16.08 -20.42
CA GLY A 165 19.27 -16.36 -19.50
C GLY A 165 18.84 -16.13 -18.05
N LEU A 166 19.48 -16.86 -17.11
CA LEU A 166 19.25 -16.67 -15.67
C LEU A 166 19.49 -15.22 -15.25
N ASP A 167 20.45 -14.54 -15.88
CA ASP A 167 20.80 -13.13 -15.58
C ASP A 167 19.65 -12.15 -15.91
N ASP A 168 18.94 -12.36 -17.02
CA ASP A 168 17.79 -11.52 -17.40
C ASP A 168 16.64 -11.69 -16.42
N LEU A 169 16.36 -12.93 -16.00
CA LEU A 169 15.34 -13.23 -15.00
C LEU A 169 15.73 -12.61 -13.64
N MET A 170 17.00 -12.74 -13.23
CA MET A 170 17.52 -12.11 -12.01
C MET A 170 17.34 -10.59 -12.04
N GLY A 171 17.65 -9.93 -13.16
CA GLY A 171 17.46 -8.49 -13.32
C GLY A 171 15.99 -8.07 -13.15
N LEU A 172 15.06 -8.87 -13.67
CA LEU A 172 13.62 -8.65 -13.56
C LEU A 172 13.11 -8.84 -12.12
N PHE A 173 13.64 -9.84 -11.40
CA PHE A 173 13.38 -10.02 -9.97
C PHE A 173 13.90 -8.86 -9.12
N VAL A 174 15.11 -8.37 -9.42
CA VAL A 174 15.68 -7.19 -8.74
C VAL A 174 14.79 -5.97 -8.98
N LEU A 175 14.36 -5.74 -10.22
CA LEU A 175 13.41 -4.67 -10.54
C LEU A 175 12.11 -4.80 -9.74
N GLY A 176 11.56 -6.03 -9.63
CA GLY A 176 10.40 -6.33 -8.77
C GLY A 176 10.61 -5.93 -7.32
N SER A 177 11.75 -6.31 -6.75
CA SER A 177 12.09 -5.96 -5.37
C SER A 177 12.25 -4.45 -5.16
N LEU A 178 12.82 -3.74 -6.15
CA LEU A 178 12.97 -2.28 -6.10
C LEU A 178 11.62 -1.58 -6.16
N VAL A 179 10.69 -2.02 -7.03
CA VAL A 179 9.34 -1.47 -7.10
C VAL A 179 8.56 -1.76 -5.82
N ALA A 180 8.69 -2.96 -5.27
CA ALA A 180 8.07 -3.35 -3.99
C ALA A 180 8.56 -2.50 -2.80
N LEU A 181 9.81 -2.04 -2.83
CA LEU A 181 10.38 -1.10 -1.85
C LEU A 181 9.95 0.35 -2.12
N ALA A 182 10.11 0.80 -3.37
CA ALA A 182 9.97 2.20 -3.75
C ALA A 182 8.51 2.67 -3.71
N MET A 183 7.55 1.82 -4.10
CA MET A 183 6.14 2.23 -4.20
C MET A 183 5.51 2.52 -2.83
N PRO A 184 5.57 1.64 -1.81
CA PRO A 184 5.04 1.96 -0.50
C PRO A 184 5.77 3.15 0.14
N LEU A 185 7.08 3.27 -0.08
CA LEU A 185 7.86 4.41 0.39
C LEU A 185 7.39 5.73 -0.24
N ALA A 186 7.27 5.77 -1.57
CA ALA A 186 6.82 6.96 -2.30
C ALA A 186 5.38 7.35 -1.91
N LEU A 187 4.47 6.38 -1.80
CA LEU A 187 3.10 6.62 -1.35
C LEU A 187 3.05 7.09 0.11
N GLY A 188 3.89 6.52 0.98
CA GLY A 188 4.02 6.92 2.38
C GLY A 188 4.50 8.36 2.53
N ILE A 189 5.56 8.73 1.79
CA ILE A 189 6.08 10.10 1.72
C ILE A 189 5.02 11.06 1.16
N LEU A 190 4.36 10.69 0.08
CA LEU A 190 3.29 11.50 -0.50
C LEU A 190 2.16 11.75 0.50
N ALA A 191 1.73 10.71 1.23
CA ALA A 191 0.71 10.84 2.27
C ALA A 191 1.17 11.78 3.40
N MET A 192 2.43 11.68 3.84
CA MET A 192 3.00 12.59 4.83
C MET A 192 3.02 14.04 4.34
N VAL A 193 3.50 14.28 3.12
CA VAL A 193 3.58 15.62 2.52
C VAL A 193 2.18 16.23 2.36
N LEU A 194 1.21 15.46 1.85
CA LEU A 194 -0.17 15.94 1.70
C LEU A 194 -0.82 16.18 3.07
N GLY A 195 -0.54 15.33 4.06
CA GLY A 195 -1.02 15.49 5.43
C GLY A 195 -0.49 16.76 6.07
N ALA A 196 0.80 17.07 5.86
CA ALA A 196 1.44 18.28 6.37
C ALA A 196 0.95 19.56 5.66
N ARG A 197 0.71 19.50 4.35
CA ARG A 197 0.13 20.62 3.58
C ARG A 197 -1.29 20.98 4.03
N GLY A 198 -2.00 20.01 4.59
CA GLY A 198 -3.34 20.19 5.13
C GLY A 198 -4.42 20.37 4.08
N LEU A 199 -5.68 20.24 4.52
CA LEU A 199 -6.86 20.47 3.69
C LEU A 199 -7.45 21.85 4.00
N THR A 200 -7.98 22.49 2.97
CA THR A 200 -8.74 23.74 3.11
C THR A 200 -10.02 23.43 3.86
N VAL A 201 -10.26 24.15 4.96
CA VAL A 201 -11.51 24.06 5.69
C VAL A 201 -12.34 25.27 5.27
N ALA A 202 -13.54 25.03 4.71
CA ALA A 202 -14.47 26.12 4.45
C ALA A 202 -14.68 26.92 5.74
N SER A 203 -14.41 28.23 5.71
CA SER A 203 -14.72 29.09 6.83
C SER A 203 -16.22 28.94 7.10
N ALA A 204 -16.60 28.67 8.35
CA ALA A 204 -18.01 28.72 8.70
C ALA A 204 -18.46 30.14 8.40
N GLN A 205 -19.35 30.29 7.42
CA GLN A 205 -19.86 31.60 7.02
C GLN A 205 -20.75 32.11 8.16
N ILE A 206 -20.15 32.86 9.07
CA ILE A 206 -20.79 33.37 10.30
C ILE A 206 -21.72 34.55 9.98
N TYR A 207 -21.58 35.20 8.82
CA TYR A 207 -22.42 36.32 8.40
C TYR A 207 -23.37 35.94 7.25
N PRO A 208 -24.69 36.25 7.36
CA PRO A 208 -25.60 36.17 6.22
C PRO A 208 -25.19 37.18 5.13
N PRO A 209 -25.43 36.87 3.84
CA PRO A 209 -25.15 37.82 2.76
C PRO A 209 -25.99 39.08 2.96
N VAL A 210 -25.35 40.24 2.84
CA VAL A 210 -26.03 41.54 2.78
C VAL A 210 -26.88 41.53 1.51
N ALA A 211 -28.19 41.72 1.67
CA ALA A 211 -29.17 41.79 0.59
C ALA A 211 -29.02 43.08 -0.24
#